data_AF-A0A2S3HCN8-F1
#
_entry.id   AF-A0A2S3HCN8-F1
#
_cell.length_a   1.000
_cell.length_b   1.000
_cell.length_c   1.000
_cell.angle_alpha   90.00
_cell.angle_beta   90.00
_cell.angle_gamma   90.00
#
_symmetry.space_group_name_H-M   'P 1'
#
loop_
_entity.id
_entity.type
_entity.pdbx_description
1 polymer ?
#
loop_
_entity_poly.entity_id
_entity_poly.type
_entity_poly.pdbx_seq_one_letter_code
_entity_poly.pdbx_strand_id
1 'polypeptide(L)'
;MYHFQCIFFIYLYALVVLKAWLIKLSNFVQIFLQGWKALYINQHRRMDVAISNVVEFVGSSLNNGWLESECYLKAIADLALMDDIGFLDVKFFLFSRNHSAIINLIGLHYSIASLHVLPAEVSKALQARQVAGRRVCVNLLKLGRWFYGFRLPDEHVSRKISLSELTVAEGAEILAILNRGAVHEVFRLQISLADIDK
;
A
#
# COMPACT_ATOMS: atom_id res chain seq x y z
N MET A 1 21.52 -54.58 -48.80
CA MET A 1 21.93 -54.45 -47.38
C MET A 1 22.43 -53.05 -46.97
N TYR A 2 22.79 -52.14 -47.89
CA TYR A 2 23.32 -50.81 -47.53
C TYR A 2 22.28 -49.72 -47.23
N HIS A 3 21.03 -49.88 -47.67
CA HIS A 3 20.00 -48.84 -47.53
C HIS A 3 19.44 -48.70 -46.10
N PHE A 4 19.52 -49.75 -45.29
CA PHE A 4 19.00 -49.77 -43.92
C PHE A 4 19.96 -49.11 -42.91
N GLN A 5 21.27 -49.16 -43.15
CA GLN A 5 22.27 -48.54 -42.28
C GLN A 5 22.27 -47.00 -42.36
N CYS A 6 21.99 -46.43 -43.54
CA CYS A 6 21.95 -44.97 -43.71
C CYS A 6 20.74 -44.32 -43.00
N ILE A 7 19.56 -44.95 -43.03
CA ILE A 7 18.34 -44.41 -42.40
C ILE A 7 18.48 -44.41 -40.87
N PHE A 8 19.10 -45.46 -40.31
CA PHE A 8 19.33 -45.57 -38.87
C PHE A 8 20.31 -44.49 -38.37
N PHE A 9 21.37 -44.20 -39.14
CA PHE A 9 22.32 -43.13 -38.81
C PHE A 9 21.69 -41.74 -38.84
N ILE A 10 20.81 -41.46 -39.81
CA ILE A 10 20.09 -40.18 -39.92
C ILE A 10 19.13 -40.00 -38.74
N TYR A 11 18.39 -41.03 -38.36
CA TYR A 11 17.48 -40.98 -37.21
C TYR A 11 18.23 -40.76 -35.90
N LEU A 12 19.34 -41.48 -35.69
CA LEU A 12 20.15 -41.34 -34.48
C LEU A 12 20.77 -39.93 -34.39
N TYR A 13 21.27 -39.41 -35.51
CA TYR A 13 21.84 -38.06 -35.59
C TYR A 13 20.79 -36.97 -35.36
N ALA A 14 19.61 -37.10 -35.97
CA ALA A 14 18.48 -36.20 -35.75
C ALA A 14 18.03 -36.19 -34.27
N LEU A 15 18.02 -37.35 -33.60
CA LEU A 15 17.66 -37.48 -32.18
C LEU A 15 18.67 -36.82 -31.25
N VAL A 16 19.98 -36.93 -31.57
CA VAL A 16 21.06 -36.26 -30.83
C VAL A 16 20.98 -34.74 -31.01
N VAL A 17 20.76 -34.26 -32.23
CA VAL A 17 20.60 -32.83 -32.52
C VAL A 17 19.36 -32.26 -31.85
N LEU A 18 18.22 -32.98 -31.88
CA LEU A 18 16.98 -32.57 -31.22
C LEU A 18 17.17 -32.47 -29.69
N LYS A 19 17.82 -33.47 -29.07
CA LYS A 19 18.13 -33.42 -27.63
C LYS A 19 19.05 -32.25 -27.28
N ALA A 20 20.09 -31.99 -28.07
CA ALA A 20 20.98 -30.85 -27.86
C ALA A 20 20.23 -29.52 -27.97
N TRP A 21 19.30 -29.40 -28.92
CA TRP A 21 18.45 -28.22 -29.08
C TRP A 21 17.49 -28.02 -27.90
N LEU A 22 16.83 -29.09 -27.44
CA LEU A 22 15.93 -29.05 -26.28
C LEU A 22 16.66 -28.64 -25.00
N ILE A 23 17.87 -29.14 -24.77
CA ILE A 23 18.70 -28.76 -23.62
C ILE A 23 19.08 -27.28 -23.72
N LYS A 24 19.45 -26.80 -24.91
CA LYS A 24 19.81 -25.39 -25.14
C LYS A 24 18.62 -24.47 -24.91
N LEU A 25 17.42 -24.88 -25.34
CA LEU A 25 16.17 -24.15 -25.14
C LEU A 25 15.74 -24.14 -23.67
N SER A 26 15.86 -25.27 -22.97
CA SER A 26 15.65 -25.38 -21.52
C SER A 26 16.59 -24.47 -20.73
N ASN A 27 17.89 -24.49 -21.04
CA ASN A 27 18.87 -23.64 -20.39
C ASN A 27 18.62 -22.15 -20.66
N PHE A 28 18.24 -21.79 -21.89
CA PHE A 28 17.88 -20.42 -22.24
C PHE A 28 16.66 -19.91 -21.44
N VAL A 29 15.60 -20.73 -21.35
CA VAL A 29 14.41 -20.43 -20.53
C VAL A 29 14.78 -20.30 -19.05
N GLN A 30 15.67 -21.16 -18.53
CA GLN A 30 16.10 -21.11 -17.14
C GLN A 30 16.95 -19.87 -16.82
N ILE A 31 17.87 -19.48 -17.70
CA ILE A 31 18.65 -18.24 -17.58
C ILE A 31 17.72 -17.01 -17.61
N PHE A 32 16.76 -17.01 -18.53
CA PHE A 32 15.75 -15.95 -18.62
C PHE A 32 14.93 -15.87 -17.34
N LEU A 33 14.37 -16.99 -16.86
CA LEU A 33 13.61 -17.05 -15.60
C LEU A 33 14.43 -16.60 -14.38
N GLN A 34 15.71 -16.98 -14.28
CA GLN A 34 16.59 -16.50 -13.21
C GLN A 34 16.85 -14.99 -13.31
N GLY A 35 17.03 -14.46 -14.51
CA GLY A 35 17.14 -13.02 -14.76
C GLY A 35 15.90 -12.25 -14.31
N TRP A 36 14.71 -12.70 -14.71
CA TRP A 36 13.44 -12.10 -14.27
C TRP A 36 13.23 -12.20 -12.76
N LYS A 37 13.59 -13.33 -12.15
CA LYS A 37 13.54 -13.50 -10.70
C LYS A 37 14.45 -12.50 -9.99
N ALA A 38 15.67 -12.30 -10.47
CA ALA A 38 16.60 -11.33 -9.91
C ALA A 38 16.08 -9.90 -10.05
N LEU A 39 15.53 -9.54 -11.22
CA LEU A 39 14.91 -8.23 -11.44
C LEU A 39 13.72 -8.00 -10.51
N TYR A 40 12.82 -8.98 -10.38
CA TYR A 40 11.68 -8.92 -9.46
C TYR A 40 12.12 -8.75 -8.01
N ILE A 41 13.09 -9.55 -7.54
CA ILE A 41 13.62 -9.44 -6.18
C ILE A 41 14.20 -8.05 -5.94
N ASN A 42 14.97 -7.53 -6.90
CA ASN A 42 15.57 -6.22 -6.77
C ASN A 42 14.52 -5.11 -6.72
N GLN A 43 13.50 -5.16 -7.58
CA GLN A 43 12.40 -4.19 -7.56
C GLN A 43 11.60 -4.27 -6.25
N HIS A 44 11.25 -5.48 -5.80
CA HIS A 44 10.55 -5.68 -4.54
C HIS A 44 11.35 -5.13 -3.35
N ARG A 45 12.66 -5.35 -3.32
CA ARG A 45 13.56 -4.79 -2.30
C ARG A 45 13.62 -3.26 -2.36
N ARG A 46 13.64 -2.66 -3.54
CA ARG A 46 13.60 -1.20 -3.70
C ARG A 46 12.30 -0.62 -3.14
N MET A 47 11.16 -1.25 -3.44
CA MET A 47 9.85 -0.81 -2.93
C MET A 47 9.75 -1.00 -1.42
N ASP A 48 10.25 -2.12 -0.90
CA ASP A 48 10.30 -2.40 0.54
C ASP A 48 11.07 -1.32 1.31
N VAL A 49 12.26 -0.93 0.81
CA VAL A 49 13.04 0.16 1.42
C VAL A 49 12.29 1.50 1.33
N ALA A 50 11.72 1.82 0.18
CA ALA A 50 11.01 3.08 -0.02
C ALA A 50 9.79 3.21 0.93
N ILE A 51 8.99 2.16 1.05
CA ILE A 51 7.84 2.10 1.95
C ILE A 51 8.29 2.07 3.41
N SER A 52 9.36 1.34 3.73
CA SER A 52 9.93 1.30 5.08
C SER A 52 10.33 2.69 5.57
N ASN A 53 10.92 3.52 4.70
CA ASN A 53 11.25 4.90 5.07
C ASN A 53 10.01 5.72 5.44
N VAL A 54 8.89 5.53 4.73
CA VAL A 54 7.61 6.20 5.06
C VAL A 54 7.06 5.65 6.38
N VAL A 55 7.12 4.34 6.59
CA VAL A 55 6.68 3.71 7.84
C VAL A 55 7.50 4.20 9.04
N GLU A 56 8.82 4.33 8.88
CA GLU A 56 9.73 4.86 9.90
C GLU A 56 9.48 6.34 10.16
N PHE A 57 9.28 7.14 9.11
CA PHE A 57 8.89 8.55 9.23
C PHE A 57 7.58 8.70 10.02
N VAL A 58 6.56 7.92 9.69
CA VAL A 58 5.30 7.94 10.43
C VAL A 58 5.52 7.47 11.86
N GLY A 59 6.24 6.37 12.07
CA GLY A 59 6.54 5.82 13.39
C GLY A 59 7.27 6.80 14.31
N SER A 60 8.25 7.54 13.78
CA SER A 60 8.97 8.60 14.50
C SER A 60 8.15 9.87 14.72
N SER A 61 7.16 10.12 13.85
CA SER A 61 6.23 11.26 13.97
C SER A 61 5.04 10.99 14.90
N LEU A 62 4.86 9.74 15.36
CA LEU A 62 3.82 9.42 16.33
C LEU A 62 4.17 9.98 17.71
N ASN A 63 3.25 10.75 18.29
CA ASN A 63 3.34 11.23 19.65
C ASN A 63 2.24 10.59 20.50
N ASN A 64 2.60 9.73 21.45
CA ASN A 64 1.65 9.02 22.33
C ASN A 64 0.52 8.27 21.58
N GLY A 65 0.81 7.73 20.39
CA GLY A 65 -0.18 7.01 19.58
C GLY A 65 -1.01 7.88 18.63
N TRP A 66 -0.74 9.18 18.58
CA TRP A 66 -1.40 10.16 17.70
C TRP A 66 -0.45 10.62 16.60
N LEU A 67 -1.02 10.93 15.43
CA LEU A 67 -0.34 11.50 14.27
C LEU A 67 -1.07 12.77 13.84
N GLU A 68 -0.32 13.86 13.72
CA GLU A 68 -0.82 15.14 13.22
C GLU A 68 -1.11 15.07 11.71
N SER A 69 -2.09 15.86 11.26
CA SER A 69 -2.56 15.85 9.87
C SER A 69 -1.49 16.16 8.83
N GLU A 70 -0.54 17.04 9.17
CA GLU A 70 0.56 17.45 8.30
C GLU A 70 1.49 16.27 8.05
N CYS A 71 1.82 15.51 9.10
CA CYS A 71 2.66 14.32 8.98
C CYS A 71 1.95 13.21 8.22
N TYR A 72 0.64 13.05 8.45
CA TYR A 72 -0.20 12.10 7.71
C TYR A 72 -0.25 12.41 6.21
N LEU A 73 -0.56 13.66 5.84
CA LEU A 73 -0.63 14.08 4.44
C LEU A 73 0.74 14.04 3.77
N LYS A 74 1.80 14.40 4.50
CA LYS A 74 3.17 14.26 4.01
C LYS A 74 3.49 12.81 3.65
N ALA A 75 3.13 11.85 4.50
CA ALA A 75 3.38 10.43 4.20
C ALA A 75 2.66 9.97 2.91
N ILE A 76 1.46 10.46 2.64
CA ILE A 76 0.73 10.17 1.40
C ILE A 76 1.41 10.84 0.20
N ALA A 77 1.84 12.09 0.35
CA ALA A 77 2.58 12.81 -0.69
C ALA A 77 3.92 12.13 -1.01
N ASP A 78 4.66 11.70 0.01
CA ASP A 78 5.93 10.98 -0.15
C ASP A 78 5.74 9.67 -0.93
N LEU A 79 4.65 8.92 -0.67
CA LEU A 79 4.28 7.75 -1.48
C LEU A 79 3.87 8.12 -2.91
N ALA A 80 3.20 9.25 -3.11
CA ALA A 80 2.77 9.72 -4.42
C ALA A 80 3.92 10.25 -5.29
N LEU A 81 5.03 10.68 -4.69
CA LEU A 81 6.26 11.04 -5.40
C LEU A 81 6.99 9.82 -5.98
N MET A 82 6.62 8.61 -5.56
CA MET A 82 7.24 7.37 -6.00
C MET A 82 6.38 6.72 -7.10
N ASP A 83 6.69 7.03 -8.36
CA ASP A 83 5.92 6.57 -9.54
C ASP A 83 5.80 5.03 -9.66
N ASP A 84 6.74 4.29 -9.07
CA ASP A 84 6.81 2.83 -9.15
C ASP A 84 5.87 2.10 -8.16
N ILE A 85 5.31 2.80 -7.16
CA ILE A 85 4.49 2.17 -6.12
C ILE A 85 3.07 1.95 -6.64
N GLY A 86 2.73 0.70 -6.92
CA GLY A 86 1.39 0.32 -7.36
C GLY A 86 0.50 -0.16 -6.22
N PHE A 87 -0.77 -0.42 -6.55
CA PHE A 87 -1.72 -0.98 -5.59
C PHE A 87 -1.31 -2.37 -5.07
N LEU A 88 -0.59 -3.15 -5.89
CA LEU A 88 -0.08 -4.45 -5.45
C LEU A 88 0.93 -4.29 -4.30
N ASP A 89 1.81 -3.30 -4.39
CA ASP A 89 2.80 -2.99 -3.36
C ASP A 89 2.11 -2.53 -2.07
N VAL A 90 1.10 -1.65 -2.17
CA VAL A 90 0.25 -1.28 -1.02
C VAL A 90 -0.33 -2.53 -0.35
N LYS A 91 -0.87 -3.47 -1.13
CA LYS A 91 -1.44 -4.71 -0.59
C LYS A 91 -0.42 -5.59 0.12
N PHE A 92 0.84 -5.59 -0.31
CA PHE A 92 1.89 -6.41 0.31
C PHE A 92 2.50 -5.73 1.53
N PHE A 93 2.86 -4.47 1.40
CA PHE A 93 3.60 -3.75 2.42
C PHE A 93 2.66 -3.00 3.37
N LEU A 94 1.83 -2.09 2.86
CA LEU A 94 1.02 -1.19 3.71
C LEU A 94 -0.18 -1.86 4.37
N PHE A 95 -0.76 -2.91 3.78
CA PHE A 95 -1.86 -3.68 4.39
C PHE A 95 -1.39 -4.86 5.25
N SER A 96 -0.15 -4.83 5.73
CA SER A 96 0.36 -5.82 6.68
C SER A 96 -0.25 -5.64 8.07
N ARG A 97 -0.49 -6.77 8.76
CA ARG A 97 -0.91 -6.78 10.16
C ARG A 97 0.20 -6.36 11.12
N ASN A 98 1.45 -6.40 10.67
CA ASN A 98 2.58 -6.00 11.49
C ASN A 98 2.68 -4.47 11.63
N HIS A 99 1.98 -3.73 10.77
CA HIS A 99 1.92 -2.28 10.86
C HIS A 99 0.77 -1.81 11.75
N SER A 100 0.80 -0.54 12.12
CA SER A 100 -0.26 0.11 12.89
C SER A 100 -1.49 0.39 12.01
N ALA A 101 -2.65 0.63 12.64
CA ALA A 101 -3.87 0.96 11.91
C ALA A 101 -3.73 2.29 11.12
N ILE A 102 -2.88 3.20 11.59
CA ILE A 102 -2.56 4.46 10.89
C ILE A 102 -1.80 4.18 9.58
N ILE A 103 -0.84 3.26 9.58
CA ILE A 103 -0.14 2.88 8.34
C ILE A 103 -1.11 2.22 7.35
N ASN A 104 -1.99 1.34 7.84
CA ASN A 104 -3.00 0.74 6.99
C ASN A 104 -3.97 1.80 6.42
N LEU A 105 -4.32 2.82 7.21
CA LEU A 105 -5.10 3.97 6.77
C LEU A 105 -4.39 4.79 5.69
N ILE A 106 -3.08 5.04 5.84
CA ILE A 106 -2.27 5.72 4.81
C ILE A 106 -2.33 4.94 3.51
N GLY A 107 -2.13 3.61 3.55
CA GLY A 107 -2.23 2.77 2.36
C GLY A 107 -3.61 2.78 1.71
N LEU A 108 -4.68 2.78 2.52
CA LEU A 108 -6.06 2.88 2.05
C LEU A 108 -6.26 4.21 1.33
N HIS A 109 -5.86 5.30 1.98
CA HIS A 109 -6.07 6.63 1.47
C HIS A 109 -5.28 6.90 0.19
N TYR A 110 -4.00 6.53 0.18
CA TYR A 110 -3.14 6.59 -1.00
C TYR A 110 -3.74 5.79 -2.18
N SER A 111 -4.27 4.60 -1.93
CA SER A 111 -4.89 3.78 -2.98
C SER A 111 -6.08 4.46 -3.66
N ILE A 112 -6.92 5.14 -2.87
CA ILE A 112 -8.13 5.79 -3.39
C ILE A 112 -7.80 7.15 -4.00
N ALA A 113 -7.02 7.97 -3.30
CA ALA A 113 -6.76 9.35 -3.68
C ALA A 113 -5.71 9.48 -4.79
N SER A 114 -4.60 8.74 -4.68
CA SER A 114 -3.45 8.88 -5.59
C SER A 114 -3.46 7.83 -6.71
N LEU A 115 -3.79 6.58 -6.39
CA LEU A 115 -3.82 5.48 -7.38
C LEU A 115 -5.19 5.32 -8.07
N HIS A 116 -6.21 6.06 -7.64
CA HIS A 116 -7.58 6.02 -8.18
C HIS A 116 -8.19 4.61 -8.21
N VAL A 117 -7.84 3.76 -7.25
CA VAL A 117 -8.42 2.42 -7.10
C VAL A 117 -9.83 2.54 -6.56
N LEU A 118 -10.77 1.78 -7.14
CA LEU A 118 -12.15 1.77 -6.66
C LEU A 118 -12.22 1.34 -5.18
N PRO A 119 -12.99 2.04 -4.34
CA PRO A 119 -13.13 1.70 -2.91
C PRO A 119 -13.53 0.25 -2.65
N ALA A 120 -14.35 -0.34 -3.54
CA ALA A 120 -14.73 -1.75 -3.45
C ALA A 120 -13.54 -2.72 -3.57
N GLU A 121 -12.57 -2.42 -4.43
CA GLU A 121 -11.35 -3.24 -4.60
C GLU A 121 -10.39 -3.06 -3.42
N VAL A 122 -10.29 -1.83 -2.89
CA VAL A 122 -9.56 -1.56 -1.65
C VAL A 122 -10.18 -2.32 -0.47
N SER A 123 -11.52 -2.34 -0.38
CA SER A 123 -12.26 -3.08 0.65
C SER A 123 -11.94 -4.57 0.61
N LYS A 124 -11.99 -5.19 -0.57
CA LYS A 124 -11.60 -6.61 -0.77
C LYS A 124 -10.16 -6.86 -0.34
N ALA A 125 -9.24 -5.96 -0.67
CA ALA A 125 -7.84 -6.09 -0.29
C ALA A 125 -7.64 -6.03 1.24
N LEU A 126 -8.32 -5.11 1.93
CA LEU A 126 -8.30 -5.00 3.39
C LEU A 126 -8.87 -6.26 4.06
N GLN A 127 -9.95 -6.82 3.50
CA GLN A 127 -10.55 -8.08 3.97
C GLN A 127 -9.60 -9.26 3.78
N ALA A 128 -8.99 -9.39 2.59
CA ALA A 128 -8.04 -10.46 2.29
C ALA A 128 -6.83 -10.44 3.23
N ARG A 129 -6.38 -9.25 3.66
CA ARG A 129 -5.30 -9.09 4.64
C ARG A 129 -5.77 -9.15 6.10
N GLN A 130 -7.09 -9.23 6.34
CA GLN A 130 -7.76 -9.17 7.66
C GLN A 130 -7.36 -7.93 8.47
N VAL A 131 -7.23 -6.79 7.79
CA VAL A 131 -7.02 -5.47 8.42
C VAL A 131 -8.27 -4.60 8.34
N ALA A 132 -9.31 -5.03 7.63
CA ALA A 132 -10.57 -4.28 7.45
C ALA A 132 -11.21 -3.82 8.77
N GLY A 133 -11.22 -4.68 9.80
CA GLY A 133 -11.79 -4.37 11.11
C GLY A 133 -10.94 -3.45 11.99
N ARG A 134 -9.74 -3.06 11.56
CA ARG A 134 -8.89 -2.13 12.33
C ARG A 134 -9.55 -0.75 12.36
N ARG A 135 -9.43 -0.09 13.50
CA ARG A 135 -10.08 1.18 13.75
C ARG A 135 -9.05 2.28 13.98
N VAL A 136 -9.42 3.47 13.55
CA VAL A 136 -8.69 4.71 13.79
C VAL A 136 -9.67 5.72 14.38
N CYS A 137 -9.17 6.56 15.26
CA CYS A 137 -9.94 7.69 15.78
C CYS A 137 -9.47 8.95 15.08
N VAL A 138 -10.41 9.65 14.47
CA VAL A 138 -10.18 10.95 13.83
C VAL A 138 -10.72 12.02 14.76
N ASN A 139 -9.81 12.78 15.35
CA ASN A 139 -10.14 13.89 16.22
C ASN A 139 -10.06 15.19 15.44
N LEU A 140 -11.16 15.92 15.42
CA LEU A 140 -11.25 17.26 14.90
C LEU A 140 -11.42 18.21 16.08
N LEU A 141 -10.44 19.08 16.27
CA LEU A 141 -10.53 20.20 17.19
C LEU A 141 -10.77 21.47 16.39
N LYS A 142 -11.92 22.09 16.57
CA LYS A 142 -12.24 23.40 16.02
C LYS A 142 -12.03 24.45 17.11
N LEU A 143 -11.01 25.27 16.93
CA LEU A 143 -10.69 26.38 17.82
C LEU A 143 -11.86 27.38 17.88
N GLY A 144 -12.03 27.97 19.05
CA GLY A 144 -12.97 29.03 19.29
C GLY A 144 -12.65 30.26 18.45
N ARG A 145 -13.68 30.82 17.81
CA ARG A 145 -13.59 32.11 17.13
C ARG A 145 -14.11 33.23 18.02
N TRP A 146 -13.55 34.43 17.86
CA TRP A 146 -14.07 35.61 18.53
C TRP A 146 -15.38 36.05 17.88
N PHE A 147 -16.40 36.27 18.70
CA PHE A 147 -17.72 36.70 18.25
C PHE A 147 -18.27 37.74 19.24
N TYR A 148 -18.51 38.96 18.78
CA TYR A 148 -18.98 40.10 19.59
C TYR A 148 -18.21 40.30 20.92
N GLY A 149 -16.87 40.19 20.89
CA GLY A 149 -16.04 40.40 22.08
C GLY A 149 -15.96 39.20 23.04
N PHE A 150 -16.63 38.09 22.73
CA PHE A 150 -16.51 36.83 23.48
C PHE A 150 -15.75 35.79 22.66
N ARG A 151 -14.86 35.04 23.31
CA ARG A 151 -14.24 33.85 22.71
C ARG A 151 -15.21 32.68 22.85
N LEU A 152 -15.70 32.16 21.72
CA LEU A 152 -16.46 30.91 21.73
C LEU A 152 -15.57 29.75 22.21
N PRO A 153 -16.11 28.73 22.89
CA PRO A 153 -15.32 27.57 23.31
C PRO A 153 -14.83 26.78 22.10
N ASP A 154 -13.72 26.06 22.29
CA ASP A 154 -13.23 25.12 21.29
C ASP A 154 -14.21 23.92 21.22
N GLU A 155 -14.55 23.48 20.00
CA GLU A 155 -15.41 22.32 19.77
C GLU A 155 -14.53 21.11 19.44
N HIS A 156 -14.69 20.00 20.16
CA HIS A 156 -13.99 18.75 19.91
C HIS A 156 -14.95 17.67 19.40
N VAL A 157 -14.63 17.11 18.23
CA VAL A 157 -15.40 16.01 17.62
C VAL A 157 -14.45 14.86 17.38
N SER A 158 -14.67 13.74 18.07
CA SER A 158 -13.96 12.49 17.84
C SER A 158 -14.86 11.51 17.08
N ARG A 159 -14.33 10.90 16.02
CA ARG A 159 -15.01 9.86 15.25
C ARG A 159 -14.14 8.61 15.21
N LYS A 160 -14.61 7.53 15.82
CA LYS A 160 -14.00 6.19 15.69
C LYS A 160 -14.56 5.53 14.45
N ILE A 161 -13.70 5.11 13.53
CA ILE A 161 -14.09 4.52 12.25
C ILE A 161 -13.24 3.29 11.91
N SER A 162 -13.84 2.27 11.32
CA SER A 162 -13.10 1.12 10.78
C SER A 162 -12.56 1.37 9.38
N LEU A 163 -11.48 0.67 9.00
CA LEU A 163 -10.95 0.76 7.64
C LEU A 163 -11.97 0.29 6.59
N SER A 164 -12.84 -0.68 6.93
CA SER A 164 -13.95 -1.07 6.05
C SER A 164 -14.99 0.02 5.86
N GLU A 165 -15.35 0.75 6.92
CA GLU A 165 -16.35 1.84 6.85
C GLU A 165 -15.86 2.99 5.95
N LEU A 166 -14.54 3.25 5.92
CA LEU A 166 -13.94 4.25 5.04
C LEU A 166 -14.10 3.93 3.54
N THR A 167 -14.39 2.68 3.19
CA THR A 167 -14.63 2.27 1.79
C THR A 167 -16.10 2.42 1.34
N VAL A 168 -16.99 2.78 2.27
CA VAL A 168 -18.43 2.98 2.02
C VAL A 168 -18.71 4.49 1.84
N ALA A 169 -19.88 4.85 1.30
CA ALA A 169 -20.26 6.23 1.02
C ALA A 169 -20.15 7.18 2.22
N GLU A 170 -20.52 6.75 3.43
CA GLU A 170 -20.38 7.56 4.66
C GLU A 170 -18.91 7.85 5.01
N GLY A 171 -18.01 6.91 4.69
CA GLY A 171 -16.58 7.06 4.86
C GLY A 171 -15.92 8.07 3.91
N ALA A 172 -16.58 8.38 2.79
CA ALA A 172 -16.07 9.34 1.81
C ALA A 172 -15.96 10.76 2.37
N GLU A 173 -16.88 11.16 3.26
CA GLU A 173 -16.81 12.46 3.93
C GLU A 173 -15.57 12.56 4.83
N ILE A 174 -15.27 11.49 5.58
CA ILE A 174 -14.11 11.43 6.46
C ILE A 174 -12.82 11.41 5.64
N LEU A 175 -12.76 10.65 4.55
CA LEU A 175 -11.64 10.71 3.62
C LEU A 175 -11.47 12.09 3.00
N ALA A 176 -12.55 12.81 2.70
CA ALA A 176 -12.47 14.18 2.20
C ALA A 176 -11.91 15.15 3.27
N ILE A 177 -12.27 14.96 4.54
CA ILE A 177 -11.69 15.71 5.67
C ILE A 177 -10.19 15.40 5.80
N LEU A 178 -9.82 14.12 5.74
CA LEU A 178 -8.43 13.67 5.83
C LEU A 178 -7.59 14.21 4.67
N ASN A 179 -8.13 14.21 3.43
CA ASN A 179 -7.49 14.77 2.24
C ASN A 179 -7.25 16.27 2.34
N ARG A 180 -8.24 16.98 2.87
CA ARG A 180 -8.18 18.42 3.08
C ARG A 180 -7.10 18.78 4.11
N GLY A 181 -7.01 18.01 5.19
CA GLY A 181 -6.12 18.32 6.31
C GLY A 181 -6.58 19.55 7.09
N ALA A 182 -5.62 20.23 7.72
CA ALA A 182 -5.86 21.47 8.45
C ALA A 182 -6.08 22.65 7.49
N VAL A 183 -7.28 22.77 6.90
CA VAL A 183 -7.48 23.68 5.76
C VAL A 183 -7.52 25.16 6.11
N HIS A 184 -7.96 25.64 7.29
CA HIS A 184 -7.87 27.08 7.63
C HIS A 184 -8.01 27.31 9.14
N GLU A 185 -7.01 27.99 9.73
CA GLU A 185 -6.81 28.69 11.03
C GLU A 185 -7.41 28.14 12.34
N VAL A 186 -8.34 27.19 12.27
CA VAL A 186 -9.23 26.83 13.36
C VAL A 186 -9.32 25.31 13.55
N PHE A 187 -9.03 24.48 12.54
CA PHE A 187 -9.15 23.02 12.68
C PHE A 187 -7.79 22.34 12.89
N ARG A 188 -7.65 21.58 13.99
CA ARG A 188 -6.57 20.60 14.16
C ARG A 188 -7.14 19.20 13.97
N LEU A 189 -6.45 18.42 13.14
CA LEU A 189 -6.83 17.05 12.82
C LEU A 189 -5.76 16.10 13.36
N GLN A 190 -6.17 15.26 14.30
CA GLN A 190 -5.30 14.24 14.90
C GLN A 190 -5.87 12.86 14.61
N ILE A 191 -4.99 11.94 14.26
CA ILE A 191 -5.35 10.55 13.98
C ILE A 191 -4.70 9.69 15.05
N SER A 192 -5.47 8.89 15.78
CA SER A 192 -4.90 7.87 16.66
C SER A 192 -5.28 6.46 16.30
N LEU A 193 -4.46 5.56 16.86
CA LEU A 193 -4.82 4.18 17.02
C LEU A 193 -6.02 4.09 17.96
N ALA A 194 -7.14 3.60 17.43
CA ALA A 194 -8.24 3.21 18.29
C ALA A 194 -7.82 1.88 18.93
N ASP A 195 -7.63 1.88 20.24
CA ASP A 195 -7.22 0.67 20.96
C ASP A 195 -8.18 -0.48 20.62
N ILE A 196 -7.59 -1.64 20.36
CA ILE A 196 -8.36 -2.89 20.33
C ILE A 196 -8.57 -3.17 21.81
N ASP A 197 -9.75 -2.85 22.32
CA ASP A 197 -10.19 -3.35 23.63
C ASP A 197 -9.82 -4.84 23.68
N LYS A 198 -8.90 -5.18 24.58
CA LYS A 198 -8.45 -6.56 24.82
C LYS A 198 -9.64 -7.43 25.23
#